data_AF-A0AA44XZQ5-F1
#
_entry.id   AF-A0AA44XZQ5-F1
#
_cell.length_a   1.000
_cell.length_b   1.000
_cell.length_c   1.000
_cell.angle_alpha   90.00
_cell.angle_beta   90.00
_cell.angle_gamma   90.00
#
_symmetry.space_group_name_H-M   'P 1'
#
loop_
_entity.id
_entity.type
_entity.pdbx_description
1 polymer ?
#
loop_
_entity_poly.entity_id
_entity_poly.type
_entity_poly.pdbx_seq_one_letter_code
_entity_poly.pdbx_strand_id
1 'polypeptide(L)'
;MSDRELLELAAKAINGGCWHPLTHSKPWNPLEDDGDALRLAVQLNIRLTIFDNTVVKSRAAVWRDGNADCALWEPEGNDPLAATRRAIVRAASEIAKAREA
;
A
#
# COMPACT_ATOMS: atom_id res chain seq x y z
N MET A 1 11.86 -4.11 -7.58
CA MET A 1 11.35 -4.73 -6.35
C MET A 1 10.32 -5.77 -6.76
N SER A 2 10.50 -7.00 -6.30
CA SER A 2 9.52 -8.07 -6.47
C SER A 2 8.29 -7.82 -5.59
N ASP A 3 7.16 -8.46 -5.91
CA ASP A 3 5.94 -8.35 -5.09
C ASP A 3 6.16 -8.92 -3.68
N ARG A 4 7.03 -9.93 -3.52
CA ARG A 4 7.41 -10.47 -2.21
C ARG A 4 8.16 -9.44 -1.36
N GLU A 5 9.22 -8.84 -1.90
CA GLU A 5 10.00 -7.81 -1.19
C GLU A 5 9.11 -6.61 -0.83
N LEU A 6 8.18 -6.27 -1.72
CA LEU A 6 7.23 -5.19 -1.52
C LEU A 6 6.30 -5.49 -0.32
N LEU A 7 5.73 -6.70 -0.28
CA LEU A 7 4.88 -7.16 0.82
C LEU A 7 5.62 -7.24 2.15
N GLU A 8 6.86 -7.74 2.15
CA GLU A 8 7.70 -7.82 3.36
C GLU A 8 7.98 -6.42 3.94
N LEU A 9 8.31 -5.44 3.07
CA LEU A 9 8.48 -4.05 3.50
C LEU A 9 7.18 -3.42 4.01
N ALA A 10 6.05 -3.69 3.36
CA ALA A 10 4.76 -3.17 3.79
C ALA A 10 4.35 -3.74 5.16
N ALA A 11 4.63 -5.03 5.43
CA ALA A 11 4.38 -5.65 6.73
C ALA A 11 5.18 -4.97 7.84
N LYS A 12 6.45 -4.66 7.58
CA LYS A 12 7.31 -3.94 8.55
C LYS A 12 6.75 -2.59 8.97
N ALA A 13 6.06 -1.87 8.07
CA ALA A 13 5.48 -0.56 8.39
C ALA A 13 4.45 -0.62 9.53
N ILE A 14 3.79 -1.76 9.74
CA ILE A 14 2.80 -1.98 10.80
C ILE A 14 3.28 -2.98 11.86
N ASN A 15 4.59 -3.27 11.90
CA ASN A 15 5.18 -4.33 12.74
C ASN A 15 4.45 -5.68 12.58
N GLY A 16 4.00 -5.97 11.35
CA GLY A 16 3.25 -7.16 10.98
C GLY A 16 4.13 -8.32 10.53
N GLY A 17 3.51 -9.48 10.31
CA GLY A 17 4.16 -10.69 9.82
C GLY A 17 3.53 -11.20 8.52
N CYS A 18 3.99 -12.37 8.05
CA CYS A 18 3.53 -13.00 6.81
C CYS A 18 2.12 -13.64 6.89
N TRP A 19 1.51 -13.68 8.07
CA TRP A 19 0.19 -14.27 8.31
C TRP A 19 -0.88 -13.21 8.51
N HIS A 20 -2.08 -13.46 7.97
CA HIS A 20 -3.19 -12.52 8.00
C HIS A 20 -3.64 -12.23 9.45
N PRO A 21 -3.73 -10.96 9.86
CA PRO A 21 -3.88 -10.56 11.26
C PRO A 21 -5.21 -10.94 11.91
N LEU A 22 -6.26 -11.21 11.11
CA LEU A 22 -7.58 -11.60 11.63
C LEU A 22 -7.86 -13.10 11.59
N THR A 23 -7.18 -13.84 10.72
CA THR A 23 -7.53 -15.25 10.46
C THR A 23 -6.43 -16.18 10.94
N HIS A 24 -5.18 -15.70 11.04
CA HIS A 24 -4.00 -16.48 11.44
C HIS A 24 -3.76 -17.78 10.65
N SER A 25 -4.52 -18.02 9.58
CA SER A 25 -4.57 -19.28 8.84
C SER A 25 -4.36 -19.11 7.34
N LYS A 26 -4.23 -17.85 6.88
CA LYS A 26 -3.95 -17.49 5.49
C LYS A 26 -2.79 -16.49 5.43
N PRO A 27 -1.98 -16.50 4.37
CA PRO A 27 -0.98 -15.46 4.17
C PRO A 27 -1.62 -14.08 4.13
N TRP A 28 -0.97 -13.09 4.74
CA TRP A 28 -1.36 -11.69 4.58
C TRP A 28 -0.95 -11.23 3.18
N ASN A 29 -1.92 -10.77 2.36
CA ASN A 29 -1.62 -10.36 1.00
C ASN A 29 -2.48 -9.17 0.56
N PRO A 30 -2.12 -7.93 0.95
CA PRO A 30 -2.80 -6.72 0.51
C PRO A 30 -2.71 -6.44 -1.00
N LEU A 31 -1.96 -7.22 -1.79
CA LEU A 31 -2.01 -7.11 -3.26
C LEU A 31 -3.20 -7.87 -3.86
N GLU A 32 -3.80 -8.81 -3.11
CA GLU A 32 -4.90 -9.67 -3.56
C GLU A 32 -6.16 -9.55 -2.67
N ASP A 33 -6.03 -9.01 -1.45
CA ASP A 33 -7.13 -8.82 -0.51
C ASP A 33 -7.38 -7.32 -0.27
N ASP A 34 -8.56 -6.84 -0.70
CA ASP A 34 -8.97 -5.44 -0.57
C ASP A 34 -9.08 -5.00 0.90
N GLY A 35 -9.49 -5.92 1.79
CA GLY A 35 -9.62 -5.65 3.21
C GLY A 35 -8.27 -5.44 3.87
N ASP A 36 -7.27 -6.26 3.51
CA ASP A 36 -5.88 -6.08 3.94
C ASP A 36 -5.30 -4.75 3.46
N ALA A 37 -5.51 -4.41 2.18
CA ALA A 37 -5.05 -3.14 1.63
C ALA A 37 -5.70 -1.95 2.35
N LEU A 38 -7.03 -1.97 2.56
CA LEU A 38 -7.72 -0.88 3.23
C LEU A 38 -7.28 -0.74 4.70
N ARG A 39 -7.14 -1.85 5.43
CA ARG A 39 -6.64 -1.82 6.81
C ARG A 39 -5.23 -1.26 6.88
N LEU A 40 -4.36 -1.64 5.94
CA LEU A 40 -3.01 -1.08 5.83
C LEU A 40 -3.03 0.44 5.61
N ALA A 41 -3.89 0.91 4.70
CA ALA A 41 -4.04 2.35 4.43
C ALA A 41 -4.49 3.12 5.68
N VAL A 42 -5.48 2.60 6.42
CA VAL A 42 -5.99 3.25 7.63
C VAL A 42 -4.95 3.25 8.75
N GLN A 43 -4.29 2.11 9.01
CA GLN A 43 -3.29 2.00 10.07
C GLN A 43 -2.09 2.93 9.86
N LEU A 44 -1.72 3.16 8.61
CA LEU A 44 -0.59 4.02 8.24
C LEU A 44 -1.00 5.45 7.87
N ASN A 45 -2.28 5.79 8.03
CA ASN A 45 -2.84 7.10 7.67
C ASN A 45 -2.49 7.53 6.23
N ILE A 46 -2.61 6.60 5.29
CA ILE A 46 -2.36 6.83 3.86
C ILE A 46 -3.58 7.52 3.23
N ARG A 47 -3.35 8.63 2.52
CA ARG A 47 -4.39 9.29 1.73
C ARG A 47 -4.46 8.66 0.35
N LEU A 48 -5.64 8.15 0.00
CA LEU A 48 -5.92 7.59 -1.32
C LEU A 48 -6.69 8.58 -2.18
N THR A 49 -6.34 8.65 -3.45
CA THR A 49 -7.08 9.41 -4.47
C THR A 49 -7.23 8.55 -5.71
N ILE A 50 -8.48 8.37 -6.14
CA ILE A 50 -8.84 7.57 -7.31
C ILE A 50 -9.26 8.54 -8.41
N PHE A 51 -8.76 8.34 -9.62
CA PHE A 51 -9.05 9.19 -10.77
C PHE A 51 -9.85 8.42 -11.80
N ASP A 52 -10.92 9.03 -12.31
CA ASP A 52 -11.87 8.37 -13.24
C ASP A 52 -11.46 8.50 -14.72
N ASN A 53 -10.63 9.49 -15.09
CA ASN A 53 -10.35 9.83 -16.49
C ASN A 53 -8.87 10.15 -16.79
N THR A 54 -7.92 9.43 -16.19
CA THR A 54 -6.49 9.64 -16.48
C THR A 54 -5.75 8.31 -16.70
N VAL A 55 -4.56 8.38 -17.31
CA VAL A 55 -3.61 7.26 -17.48
C VAL A 55 -3.12 6.71 -16.13
N VAL A 56 -3.40 7.40 -15.02
CA VAL A 56 -3.20 6.89 -13.67
C VAL A 56 -4.54 6.69 -12.98
N LYS A 57 -4.85 5.46 -12.56
CA LYS A 57 -6.12 5.16 -11.89
C LYS A 57 -6.11 5.49 -10.40
N SER A 58 -4.96 5.44 -9.76
CA SER A 58 -4.87 5.60 -8.31
C SER A 58 -3.55 6.23 -7.88
N ARG A 59 -3.64 7.10 -6.88
CA ARG A 59 -2.51 7.67 -6.16
C ARG A 59 -2.68 7.36 -4.68
N ALA A 60 -1.66 6.75 -4.09
CA ALA A 60 -1.50 6.66 -2.66
C ALA A 60 -0.44 7.67 -2.24
N ALA A 61 -0.78 8.53 -1.28
CA ALA A 61 0.12 9.54 -0.77
C ALA A 61 0.23 9.45 0.75
N VAL A 62 1.47 9.48 1.22
CA VAL A 62 1.78 9.64 2.65
C VAL A 62 2.04 11.11 2.88
N TRP A 63 1.28 11.70 3.79
CA TRP A 63 1.45 13.10 4.17
C TRP A 63 2.08 13.16 5.56
N ARG A 64 3.20 13.87 5.67
CA ARG A 64 3.82 14.24 6.95
C ARG A 64 3.90 15.76 7.01
N ASP A 65 3.51 16.35 8.14
CA ASP A 65 3.62 17.80 8.39
C ASP A 65 3.05 18.69 7.26
N GLY A 66 1.95 18.25 6.64
CA GLY A 66 1.26 19.00 5.59
C GLY A 66 1.88 18.90 4.19
N ASN A 67 2.94 18.11 4.00
CA ASN A 67 3.56 17.87 2.70
C ASN A 67 3.50 16.39 2.31
N ALA A 68 3.44 16.08 1.01
CA ALA A 68 3.41 14.70 0.53
C ALA A 68 4.85 14.15 0.47
N ASP A 69 5.24 13.36 1.47
CA ASP A 69 6.57 12.74 1.56
C ASP A 69 6.78 11.67 0.46
N CYS A 70 5.70 11.00 0.05
CA CYS A 70 5.70 10.01 -1.01
C CYS A 70 4.35 10.06 -1.73
N ALA A 71 4.35 10.35 -3.04
CA ALA A 71 3.19 10.21 -3.91
C ALA A 71 3.52 9.20 -5.00
N LEU A 72 2.96 7.99 -4.87
CA LEU A 72 3.20 6.93 -5.84
C LEU A 72 2.02 6.84 -6.78
N TRP A 73 2.35 6.91 -8.07
CA TRP A 73 1.43 6.75 -9.17
C TRP A 73 1.59 5.33 -9.68
N GLU A 74 0.53 4.54 -9.65
CA GLU A 74 0.54 3.24 -10.32
C GLU A 74 0.07 3.44 -11.76
N PRO A 75 0.95 3.23 -12.77
CA PRO A 75 0.55 3.29 -14.17
C PRO A 75 -0.54 2.27 -14.46
N GLU A 76 -1.44 2.61 -15.39
CA GLU A 76 -2.58 1.78 -15.76
C GLU A 76 -2.17 0.35 -16.15
N GLY A 77 -2.81 -0.61 -15.49
CA GLY A 77 -3.24 -1.87 -16.10
C GLY A 77 -4.77 -1.89 -16.20
N ASN A 78 -5.36 -2.95 -16.75
CA ASN A 78 -6.82 -3.07 -16.93
C ASN A 78 -7.63 -3.27 -15.63
N ASP A 79 -7.02 -3.17 -14.44
CA ASP A 79 -7.68 -3.40 -13.15
C ASP A 79 -7.42 -2.24 -12.16
N PRO A 80 -8.37 -1.29 -12.03
CA PRO A 80 -8.29 -0.20 -11.06
C PRO A 80 -8.15 -0.67 -9.61
N LEU A 81 -8.75 -1.81 -9.25
CA LEU A 81 -8.68 -2.33 -7.88
C LEU A 81 -7.26 -2.82 -7.58
N ALA A 82 -6.65 -3.58 -8.48
CA ALA A 82 -5.25 -4.00 -8.36
C ALA A 82 -4.30 -2.79 -8.32
N ALA A 83 -4.55 -1.75 -9.11
CA ALA A 83 -3.77 -0.52 -9.08
C ALA A 83 -3.89 0.20 -7.73
N THR A 84 -5.11 0.31 -7.17
CA THR A 84 -5.33 0.90 -5.84
C THR A 84 -4.60 0.11 -4.76
N ARG A 85 -4.75 -1.22 -4.73
CA ARG A 85 -4.05 -2.10 -3.77
C ARG A 85 -2.54 -1.92 -3.85
N ARG A 86 -1.97 -1.98 -5.06
CA ARG A 86 -0.52 -1.83 -5.28
C ARG A 86 0.00 -0.45 -4.85
N ALA A 87 -0.77 0.62 -5.09
CA ALA A 87 -0.41 1.96 -4.64
C ALA A 87 -0.30 2.04 -3.11
N ILE A 88 -1.26 1.45 -2.38
CA ILE A 88 -1.24 1.38 -0.91
C ILE A 88 0.00 0.62 -0.42
N VAL A 89 0.24 -0.58 -0.98
CA VAL A 89 1.35 -1.42 -0.53
C VAL A 89 2.68 -0.71 -0.75
N ARG A 90 2.89 -0.05 -1.90
CA ARG A 90 4.11 0.71 -2.14
C ARG A 90 4.28 1.89 -1.19
N ALA A 91 3.20 2.63 -0.91
CA ALA A 91 3.26 3.72 0.07
C ALA A 91 3.65 3.19 1.46
N ALA A 92 3.11 2.05 1.88
CA ALA A 92 3.50 1.39 3.12
C ALA A 92 4.98 0.97 3.13
N SER A 93 5.47 0.38 2.03
CA SER A 93 6.88 -0.02 1.91
C SER A 93 7.84 1.17 2.02
N GLU A 94 7.50 2.33 1.42
CA GLU A 94 8.31 3.54 1.55
C GLU A 94 8.29 4.11 2.98
N ILE A 95 7.16 4.03 3.69
CA ILE A 95 7.11 4.38 5.13
C ILE A 95 8.08 3.52 5.94
N ALA A 96 8.11 2.21 5.70
CA ALA A 96 9.02 1.31 6.41
C ALA A 96 10.49 1.69 6.16
N LYS A 97 10.87 1.90 4.90
CA LYS A 97 12.23 2.33 4.53
C LYS A 97 12.62 3.64 5.21
N ALA A 98 11.72 4.62 5.22
CA ALA A 98 11.96 5.93 5.84
C ALA A 98 12.06 5.87 7.37
N ARG A 99 11.58 4.81 8.02
CA ARG A 99 11.74 4.58 9.47
C ARG A 99 13.03 3.83 9.83
N GLU A 100 13.62 3.10 8.88
CA GLU A 100 14.86 2.34 9.07
C GLU A 100 16.14 3.17 8.73
N ALA A 101 15.99 4.33 8.08
CA ALA A 101 17.07 5.26 7.72
C ALA A 101 17.32 6.32 8.81
#